data_AF-A0A5Q4VFR3-F1
#
_entry.id   AF-A0A5Q4VFR3-F1
#
_cell.length_a   1.000
_cell.length_b   1.000
_cell.length_c   1.000
_cell.angle_alpha   90.00
_cell.angle_beta   90.00
_cell.angle_gamma   90.00
#
_symmetry.space_group_name_H-M   'P 1'
#
loop_
_entity.id
_entity.type
_entity.pdbx_description
1 polymer ?
#
loop_
_entity_poly.entity_id
_entity_poly.type
_entity_poly.pdbx_seq_one_letter_code
_entity_poly.pdbx_strand_id
1 'polypeptide(L)'
;MENATVFFSTLNYCCNYIVLRNFQNLPHQLDMEKDIDMLADDMELLATAANAVPTGNGFGSYVTKIGERSVPLDIRCVGDEYYDALWEKDMLQSKAWTSDAIPTPDPIHHFFSLLYHAKLHKPVVKQQYKPLLLKLAKEINFIGFSEEHIVSHEKSAEVLSGFLKAQRYRLTFPLDGRVVLNRPVASKITGYNIANPDVIRMRKVLNHLRASLPRWSYRVVPQPIKSAVKRCFDK
;
A
#
# COMPACT_ATOMS: atom_id res chain seq x y z
N MET A 1 -21.33 12.29 -13.28
CA MET A 1 -21.62 10.97 -12.69
C MET A 1 -21.22 9.88 -13.67
N GLU A 2 -21.77 9.89 -14.89
CA GLU A 2 -21.43 8.96 -15.98
C GLU A 2 -19.92 8.80 -16.24
N ASN A 3 -19.15 9.89 -16.31
CA ASN A 3 -17.70 9.82 -16.56
C ASN A 3 -16.92 9.02 -15.50
N ALA A 4 -17.29 9.13 -14.21
CA ALA A 4 -16.61 8.39 -13.15
C ALA A 4 -17.00 6.91 -13.19
N THR A 5 -18.27 6.61 -13.46
CA THR A 5 -18.73 5.23 -13.66
C THR A 5 -18.03 4.57 -14.86
N VAL A 6 -17.90 5.29 -15.99
CA VAL A 6 -17.15 4.81 -17.18
C VAL A 6 -15.68 4.61 -16.87
N PHE A 7 -15.06 5.51 -16.09
CA PHE A 7 -13.68 5.36 -15.66
C PHE A 7 -13.47 4.05 -14.90
N PHE A 8 -14.22 3.81 -13.81
CA PHE A 8 -14.05 2.60 -13.01
C PHE A 8 -14.47 1.33 -13.77
N SER A 9 -15.50 1.39 -14.61
CA SER A 9 -15.87 0.23 -15.44
C SER A 9 -14.77 -0.14 -16.43
N THR A 10 -14.11 0.85 -17.05
CA THR A 10 -12.95 0.62 -17.92
C THR A 10 -11.82 -0.07 -17.17
N LEU A 11 -11.49 0.42 -15.96
CA LEU A 11 -10.47 -0.23 -15.13
C LEU A 11 -10.87 -1.65 -14.75
N ASN A 12 -12.13 -1.92 -14.46
CA ASN A 12 -12.62 -3.26 -14.12
C ASN A 12 -12.44 -4.26 -15.28
N TYR A 13 -12.50 -3.81 -16.53
CA TYR A 13 -12.28 -4.67 -17.70
C TYR A 13 -10.80 -4.92 -17.99
N CYS A 14 -9.93 -3.96 -17.66
CA CYS A 14 -8.54 -4.00 -18.10
C CYS A 14 -7.56 -4.39 -17.00
N CYS A 15 -7.93 -4.24 -15.73
CA CYS A 15 -6.98 -4.27 -14.62
C CYS A 15 -7.50 -5.08 -13.44
N ASN A 16 -6.56 -5.68 -12.72
CA ASN A 16 -6.83 -6.28 -11.42
C ASN A 16 -6.35 -5.32 -10.32
N TYR A 17 -7.31 -4.62 -9.71
CA TYR A 17 -7.03 -3.60 -8.71
C TYR A 17 -8.09 -3.59 -7.62
N ILE A 18 -7.80 -2.84 -6.56
CA ILE A 18 -8.75 -2.41 -5.52
C ILE A 18 -8.53 -0.93 -5.18
N VAL A 19 -9.59 -0.25 -4.73
CA VAL A 19 -9.51 1.07 -4.08
C VAL A 19 -9.37 0.84 -2.57
N LEU A 20 -8.23 1.21 -2.01
CA LEU A 20 -7.83 0.86 -0.64
C LEU A 20 -8.64 1.58 0.44
N ARG A 21 -9.04 2.84 0.19
CA ARG A 21 -9.68 3.70 1.20
C ARG A 21 -10.50 4.81 0.57
N ASN A 22 -11.36 5.44 1.39
CA ASN A 22 -12.25 6.54 1.00
C ASN A 22 -13.19 6.23 -0.19
N PHE A 23 -13.50 4.96 -0.44
CA PHE A 23 -14.29 4.51 -1.59
C PHE A 23 -15.81 4.62 -1.40
N GLN A 24 -16.29 5.01 -0.20
CA GLN A 24 -17.70 4.89 0.18
C GLN A 24 -18.66 5.66 -0.72
N ASN A 25 -18.21 6.76 -1.30
CA ASN A 25 -19.03 7.61 -2.17
C ASN A 25 -18.65 7.47 -3.65
N LEU A 26 -17.72 6.58 -4.01
CA LEU A 26 -17.36 6.34 -5.41
C LEU A 26 -18.41 5.44 -6.09
N PRO A 27 -18.73 5.68 -7.37
CA PRO A 27 -18.22 6.72 -8.26
C PRO A 27 -18.98 8.06 -8.17
N HIS A 28 -20.00 8.16 -7.32
CA HIS A 28 -20.94 9.29 -7.27
C HIS A 28 -20.28 10.62 -6.90
N GLN A 29 -19.31 10.58 -5.99
CA GLN A 29 -18.57 11.74 -5.52
C GLN A 29 -17.06 11.46 -5.51
N LEU A 30 -16.33 12.27 -6.29
CA LEU A 30 -14.87 12.32 -6.25
C LEU A 30 -14.45 13.39 -5.23
N ASP A 31 -13.64 13.01 -4.25
CA ASP A 31 -13.02 13.95 -3.31
C ASP A 31 -11.79 14.56 -4.00
N MET A 32 -11.86 15.85 -4.34
CA MET A 32 -10.81 16.51 -5.12
C MET A 32 -9.58 16.88 -4.27
N GLU A 33 -9.71 16.83 -2.95
CA GLU A 33 -8.62 17.14 -2.02
C GLU A 33 -7.84 15.88 -1.59
N LYS A 34 -8.29 14.70 -2.01
CA LYS A 34 -7.69 13.42 -1.64
C LYS A 34 -7.41 12.55 -2.84
N ASP A 35 -6.29 11.85 -2.76
CA ASP A 35 -5.92 10.85 -3.75
C ASP A 35 -6.91 9.68 -3.70
N ILE A 36 -7.20 9.11 -4.88
CA ILE A 36 -7.78 7.76 -4.94
C ILE A 36 -6.62 6.78 -4.74
N ASP A 37 -6.62 6.13 -3.59
CA ASP A 37 -5.59 5.18 -3.21
C ASP A 37 -5.90 3.80 -3.76
N MET A 38 -5.00 3.26 -4.56
CA MET A 38 -5.22 2.03 -5.32
C MET A 38 -4.10 1.04 -5.07
N LEU A 39 -4.44 -0.24 -5.09
CA LEU A 39 -3.49 -1.34 -5.18
C LEU A 39 -3.80 -2.13 -6.45
N ALA A 40 -2.79 -2.42 -7.26
CA ALA A 40 -2.90 -3.25 -8.46
C ALA A 40 -1.82 -4.33 -8.50
N ASP A 41 -2.00 -5.34 -9.34
CA ASP A 41 -0.91 -6.28 -9.67
C ASP A 41 0.10 -5.66 -10.66
N ASP A 42 -0.37 -4.81 -11.56
CA ASP A 42 0.46 -4.08 -12.54
C ASP A 42 0.14 -2.57 -12.51
N MET A 43 1.11 -1.79 -12.01
CA MET A 43 1.01 -0.33 -11.93
C MET A 43 0.98 0.34 -13.30
N GLU A 44 1.80 -0.12 -14.24
CA GLU A 44 1.92 0.51 -15.57
C GLU A 44 0.66 0.26 -16.38
N LEU A 45 0.10 -0.95 -16.30
CA LEU A 45 -1.19 -1.28 -16.90
C LEU A 45 -2.32 -0.44 -16.31
N LEU A 46 -2.42 -0.36 -14.98
CA LEU A 46 -3.45 0.44 -14.31
C LEU A 46 -3.34 1.92 -14.69
N ALA A 47 -2.13 2.50 -14.64
CA ALA A 47 -1.91 3.90 -15.01
C ALA A 47 -2.27 4.16 -16.48
N THR A 48 -1.92 3.24 -17.38
CA THR A 48 -2.26 3.35 -18.80
C THR A 48 -3.76 3.27 -19.04
N ALA A 49 -4.45 2.28 -18.45
CA ALA A 49 -5.90 2.13 -18.56
C ALA A 49 -6.66 3.32 -17.95
N ALA A 50 -6.11 3.91 -16.88
CA ALA A 50 -6.62 5.12 -16.26
C ALA A 50 -6.30 6.39 -17.05
N ASN A 51 -5.53 6.33 -18.14
CA ASN A 51 -4.97 7.48 -18.84
C ASN A 51 -4.28 8.46 -17.86
N ALA A 52 -3.57 7.91 -16.88
CA ALA A 52 -2.96 8.65 -15.80
C ALA A 52 -1.52 9.02 -16.14
N VAL A 53 -1.12 10.23 -15.76
CA VAL A 53 0.24 10.75 -15.96
C VAL A 53 0.96 10.90 -14.62
N PRO A 54 2.24 10.53 -14.52
CA PRO A 54 2.99 10.65 -13.27
C PRO A 54 3.19 12.13 -12.92
N THR A 55 3.04 12.47 -11.63
CA THR A 55 3.17 13.87 -11.16
C THR A 55 4.62 14.26 -10.82
N GLY A 56 5.53 13.28 -10.72
CA GLY A 56 6.88 13.47 -10.18
C GLY A 56 6.93 13.56 -8.65
N ASN A 57 5.78 13.47 -7.95
CA ASN A 57 5.69 13.60 -6.50
C ASN A 57 5.83 12.30 -5.71
N GLY A 58 6.24 11.21 -6.36
CA GLY A 58 6.44 9.92 -5.70
C GLY A 58 6.32 8.78 -6.70
N PHE A 59 6.72 7.59 -6.26
CA PHE A 59 6.67 6.39 -7.10
C PHE A 59 5.22 6.07 -7.55
N GLY A 60 4.26 6.19 -6.64
CA GLY A 60 2.85 5.91 -6.90
C GLY A 60 2.00 7.13 -7.26
N SER A 61 2.58 8.32 -7.44
CA SER A 61 1.78 9.55 -7.58
C SER A 61 1.46 9.87 -9.03
N TYR A 62 0.18 9.76 -9.38
CA TYR A 62 -0.35 10.04 -10.71
C TYR A 62 -1.50 11.05 -10.65
N VAL A 63 -1.85 11.60 -11.80
CA VAL A 63 -3.09 12.37 -12.00
C VAL A 63 -3.77 11.89 -13.28
N THR A 64 -5.09 11.76 -13.24
CA THR A 64 -5.91 11.43 -14.41
C THR A 64 -7.01 12.47 -14.61
N LYS A 65 -7.60 12.51 -15.81
CA LYS A 65 -8.80 13.29 -16.09
C LYS A 65 -10.03 12.40 -16.11
N ILE A 66 -11.01 12.72 -15.26
CA ILE A 66 -12.34 12.10 -15.26
C ILE A 66 -13.37 13.18 -15.62
N GLY A 67 -13.78 13.22 -16.89
CA GLY A 67 -14.44 14.38 -17.47
C GLY A 67 -13.52 15.61 -17.41
N GLU A 68 -14.05 16.75 -16.94
CA GLU A 68 -13.28 18.00 -16.81
C GLU A 68 -12.43 18.07 -15.53
N ARG A 69 -12.42 17.02 -14.70
CA ARG A 69 -11.78 17.04 -13.39
C ARG A 69 -10.43 16.36 -13.42
N SER A 70 -9.42 17.00 -12.84
CA SER A 70 -8.11 16.39 -12.57
C SER A 70 -8.14 15.69 -11.23
N VAL A 71 -7.98 14.37 -11.23
CA VAL A 71 -8.15 13.50 -10.07
C VAL A 71 -6.79 12.89 -9.72
N PRO A 72 -6.25 13.15 -8.52
CA PRO A 72 -5.00 12.54 -8.11
C PRO A 72 -5.20 11.06 -7.73
N LEU A 73 -4.22 10.23 -8.09
CA LEU A 73 -4.19 8.80 -7.80
C LEU A 73 -2.90 8.48 -7.03
N ASP A 74 -3.00 7.69 -5.95
CA ASP A 74 -1.86 7.05 -5.28
C ASP A 74 -1.91 5.56 -5.58
N ILE A 75 -1.17 5.13 -6.60
CA ILE A 75 -1.14 3.75 -7.07
C ILE A 75 0.01 3.01 -6.40
N ARG A 76 -0.33 1.90 -5.73
CA ARG A 76 0.60 0.89 -5.23
C ARG A 76 0.51 -0.37 -6.07
N CYS A 77 1.57 -1.17 -6.09
CA CYS A 77 1.54 -2.45 -6.77
C CYS A 77 2.24 -3.58 -6.03
N VAL A 78 1.84 -4.80 -6.37
CA VAL A 78 2.44 -6.01 -5.82
C VAL A 78 3.96 -5.98 -5.95
N GLY A 79 4.66 -5.99 -4.82
CA GLY A 79 6.11 -5.99 -4.74
C GLY A 79 6.77 -4.60 -4.68
N ASP A 80 6.00 -3.51 -4.51
CA ASP A 80 6.53 -2.18 -4.21
C ASP A 80 6.95 -1.99 -2.73
N GLU A 81 6.74 -3.03 -1.93
CA GLU A 81 7.04 -3.12 -0.50
C GLU A 81 6.23 -2.16 0.37
N TYR A 82 5.15 -1.59 -0.17
CA TYR A 82 4.19 -0.84 0.62
C TYR A 82 3.50 -1.76 1.63
N TYR A 83 3.05 -2.94 1.21
CA TYR A 83 2.77 -4.06 2.11
C TYR A 83 3.65 -5.26 1.75
N ASP A 84 3.47 -6.37 2.45
CA ASP A 84 4.08 -7.64 2.03
C ASP A 84 3.44 -8.12 0.72
N ALA A 85 4.25 -8.59 -0.23
CA ALA A 85 3.77 -8.98 -1.55
C ALA A 85 2.79 -10.16 -1.53
N LEU A 86 2.80 -11.04 -0.51
CA LEU A 86 1.76 -12.05 -0.34
C LEU A 86 0.47 -11.37 0.11
N TRP A 87 0.55 -10.47 1.08
CA TRP A 87 -0.61 -9.73 1.56
C TRP A 87 -1.26 -8.90 0.44
N GLU A 88 -0.48 -8.24 -0.41
CA GLU A 88 -0.98 -7.48 -1.56
C GLU A 88 -1.74 -8.37 -2.55
N LYS A 89 -1.21 -9.57 -2.82
CA LYS A 89 -1.88 -10.56 -3.69
C LYS A 89 -3.17 -11.06 -3.05
N ASP A 90 -3.15 -11.35 -1.75
CA ASP A 90 -4.32 -11.83 -1.03
C ASP A 90 -5.43 -10.76 -1.03
N MET A 91 -5.08 -9.47 -0.83
CA MET A 91 -6.04 -8.37 -0.97
C MET A 91 -6.69 -8.29 -2.35
N LEU A 92 -5.93 -8.51 -3.42
CA LEU A 92 -6.46 -8.50 -4.79
C LEU A 92 -7.33 -9.73 -5.08
N GLN A 93 -6.99 -10.88 -4.50
CA GLN A 93 -7.71 -12.14 -4.68
C GLN A 93 -9.02 -12.19 -3.88
N SER A 94 -9.04 -11.67 -2.65
CA SER A 94 -10.21 -11.69 -1.77
C SER A 94 -11.07 -10.43 -1.83
N LYS A 95 -10.81 -9.54 -2.81
CA LYS A 95 -11.49 -8.25 -2.92
C LYS A 95 -13.01 -8.34 -2.83
N ALA A 96 -13.59 -7.40 -2.09
CA ALA A 96 -15.02 -7.15 -2.05
C ALA A 96 -15.42 -6.15 -3.14
N TRP A 97 -16.72 -5.96 -3.30
CA TRP A 97 -17.29 -5.04 -4.29
C TRP A 97 -18.33 -4.13 -3.62
N THR A 98 -18.32 -2.85 -3.97
CA THR A 98 -19.42 -1.95 -3.63
C THR A 98 -20.66 -2.23 -4.48
N SER A 99 -21.80 -1.64 -4.12
CA SER A 99 -23.02 -1.65 -4.95
C SER A 99 -22.80 -1.10 -6.36
N ASP A 100 -21.81 -0.23 -6.52
CA ASP A 100 -21.46 0.44 -7.77
C ASP A 100 -20.29 -0.25 -8.51
N ALA A 101 -20.03 -1.52 -8.20
CA ALA A 101 -18.99 -2.35 -8.80
C ALA A 101 -17.57 -1.76 -8.69
N ILE A 102 -17.26 -1.07 -7.58
CA ILE A 102 -15.90 -0.66 -7.26
C ILE A 102 -15.23 -1.78 -6.46
N PRO A 103 -14.08 -2.32 -6.90
CA PRO A 103 -13.36 -3.33 -6.14
C PRO A 103 -12.67 -2.69 -4.94
N THR A 104 -12.80 -3.30 -3.76
CA THR A 104 -12.25 -2.81 -2.49
C THR A 104 -11.61 -3.95 -1.72
N PRO A 105 -10.77 -3.67 -0.71
CA PRO A 105 -10.36 -4.73 0.22
C PRO A 105 -11.59 -5.35 0.89
N ASP A 106 -11.52 -6.64 1.22
CA ASP A 106 -12.48 -7.24 2.14
C ASP A 106 -12.42 -6.57 3.53
N PRO A 107 -13.41 -6.78 4.41
CA PRO A 107 -13.45 -6.12 5.71
C PRO A 107 -12.20 -6.35 6.59
N ILE A 108 -11.59 -7.53 6.56
CA ILE A 108 -10.39 -7.86 7.34
C ILE A 108 -9.20 -7.08 6.80
N HIS A 109 -8.96 -7.16 5.48
CA HIS A 109 -7.89 -6.44 4.83
C HIS A 109 -8.08 -4.93 4.91
N HIS A 110 -9.29 -4.42 4.83
CA HIS A 110 -9.58 -3.00 4.97
C HIS A 110 -9.18 -2.50 6.37
N PHE A 111 -9.57 -3.22 7.42
CA PHE A 111 -9.19 -2.89 8.79
C PHE A 111 -7.67 -2.88 8.97
N PHE A 112 -6.98 -3.98 8.62
CA PHE A 112 -5.55 -4.11 8.89
C PHE A 112 -4.70 -3.21 8.00
N SER A 113 -5.05 -3.04 6.72
CA SER A 113 -4.32 -2.13 5.82
C SER A 113 -4.46 -0.67 6.27
N LEU A 114 -5.64 -0.25 6.75
CA LEU A 114 -5.84 1.09 7.30
C LEU A 114 -5.06 1.30 8.60
N LEU A 115 -5.05 0.32 9.51
CA LEU A 115 -4.29 0.40 10.75
C LEU A 115 -2.78 0.47 10.44
N TYR A 116 -2.31 -0.38 9.53
CA TYR A 116 -0.93 -0.39 9.05
C TYR A 116 -0.56 0.98 8.45
N HIS A 117 -1.38 1.51 7.54
CA HIS A 117 -1.15 2.83 6.96
C HIS A 117 -1.09 3.94 8.02
N ALA A 118 -2.06 3.95 8.94
CA ALA A 118 -2.15 5.00 9.96
C ALA A 118 -1.02 4.94 10.99
N LYS A 119 -0.48 3.75 11.29
CA LYS A 119 0.54 3.54 12.35
C LYS A 119 1.95 3.39 11.85
N LEU A 120 2.15 2.70 10.74
CA LEU A 120 3.48 2.49 10.16
C LEU A 120 3.80 3.51 9.09
N HIS A 121 2.85 3.89 8.24
CA HIS A 121 3.09 4.78 7.10
C HIS A 121 2.89 6.26 7.36
N LYS A 122 2.53 6.63 8.59
CA LYS A 122 2.36 8.02 9.03
C LYS A 122 3.06 8.24 10.37
N PRO A 123 3.63 9.44 10.59
CA PRO A 123 4.22 9.78 11.88
C PRO A 123 3.16 9.92 12.97
N VAL A 124 1.96 10.37 12.61
CA VAL A 124 0.83 10.60 13.51
C VAL A 124 -0.45 10.08 12.86
N VAL A 125 -1.29 9.44 13.67
CA VAL A 125 -2.63 8.99 13.24
C VAL A 125 -3.53 10.22 13.07
N LYS A 126 -4.09 10.40 11.87
CA LYS A 126 -5.09 11.44 11.62
C LYS A 126 -6.36 11.16 12.44
N GLN A 127 -6.97 12.21 13.01
CA GLN A 127 -8.17 12.06 13.85
C GLN A 127 -9.31 11.31 13.15
N GLN A 128 -9.49 11.53 11.84
CA GLN A 128 -10.51 10.85 11.04
C GLN A 128 -10.34 9.32 10.97
N TYR A 129 -9.14 8.78 11.16
CA TYR A 129 -8.91 7.34 11.10
C TYR A 129 -9.39 6.61 12.36
N LYS A 130 -9.46 7.29 13.50
CA LYS A 130 -9.91 6.67 14.75
C LYS A 130 -11.35 6.15 14.69
N PRO A 131 -12.37 6.97 14.36
CA PRO A 131 -13.74 6.49 14.28
C PRO A 131 -13.92 5.44 13.16
N LEU A 132 -13.17 5.58 12.05
CA LEU A 132 -13.21 4.61 10.96
C LEU A 132 -12.66 3.24 11.38
N LEU A 133 -11.50 3.20 12.05
CA LEU A 133 -10.93 1.95 12.56
C LEU A 133 -11.83 1.28 13.61
N LEU A 134 -12.46 2.05 14.48
CA LEU A 134 -13.43 1.51 15.45
C LEU A 134 -14.67 0.94 14.77
N LYS A 135 -15.15 1.57 13.69
CA LYS A 135 -16.25 1.04 12.88
C LYS A 135 -15.84 -0.27 12.21
N LEU A 136 -14.70 -0.30 11.52
CA LEU A 136 -14.20 -1.50 10.84
C LEU A 136 -13.94 -2.65 11.82
N ALA A 137 -13.41 -2.36 13.01
CA ALA A 137 -13.23 -3.36 14.07
C ALA A 137 -14.55 -4.04 14.47
N LYS A 138 -15.65 -3.28 14.55
CA LYS A 138 -16.98 -3.84 14.82
C LYS A 138 -17.49 -4.70 13.66
N GLU A 139 -17.28 -4.25 12.42
CA GLU A 139 -17.69 -5.00 11.22
C GLU A 139 -17.03 -6.39 11.14
N ILE A 140 -15.78 -6.51 11.58
CA ILE A 140 -15.06 -7.79 11.62
C ILE A 140 -15.20 -8.54 12.96
N ASN A 141 -16.06 -8.08 13.87
CA ASN A 141 -16.23 -8.63 15.21
C ASN A 141 -14.93 -8.72 16.02
N PHE A 142 -14.04 -7.73 15.91
CA PHE A 142 -12.82 -7.65 16.73
C PHE A 142 -13.17 -7.21 18.15
N ILE A 143 -13.54 -8.19 18.98
CA ILE A 143 -13.89 -7.99 20.38
C ILE A 143 -12.68 -7.43 21.14
N GLY A 144 -12.91 -6.37 21.92
CA GLY A 144 -11.88 -5.74 22.76
C GLY A 144 -11.03 -4.69 22.06
N PHE A 145 -11.17 -4.50 20.74
CA PHE A 145 -10.49 -3.41 20.05
C PHE A 145 -11.06 -2.04 20.48
N SER A 146 -10.17 -1.09 20.76
CA SER A 146 -10.52 0.22 21.33
C SER A 146 -9.59 1.31 20.81
N GLU A 147 -9.88 2.57 21.12
CA GLU A 147 -9.02 3.69 20.69
C GLU A 147 -7.58 3.57 21.22
N GLU A 148 -7.39 2.93 22.37
CA GLU A 148 -6.07 2.69 22.95
C GLU A 148 -5.17 1.86 22.01
N HIS A 149 -5.75 0.90 21.28
CA HIS A 149 -5.06 0.09 20.29
C HIS A 149 -4.64 0.89 19.04
N ILE A 150 -5.22 2.07 18.85
CA ILE A 150 -4.88 2.99 17.75
C ILE A 150 -3.81 3.98 18.23
N VAL A 151 -3.94 4.54 19.43
CA VAL A 151 -3.01 5.59 19.89
C VAL A 151 -1.68 5.00 20.39
N SER A 152 -1.68 3.91 21.14
CA SER A 152 -0.47 3.29 21.69
C SER A 152 0.37 2.62 20.60
N HIS A 153 1.68 2.86 20.62
CA HIS A 153 2.62 2.16 19.73
C HIS A 153 2.72 0.68 20.06
N GLU A 154 2.66 0.33 21.34
CA GLU A 154 2.74 -1.03 21.86
C GLU A 154 1.52 -1.84 21.44
N LYS A 155 0.31 -1.35 21.73
CA LYS A 155 -0.92 -2.08 21.41
C LYS A 155 -1.17 -2.19 19.91
N SER A 156 -0.87 -1.14 19.13
CA SER A 156 -0.97 -1.22 17.67
C SER A 156 0.04 -2.21 17.08
N ALA A 157 1.29 -2.22 17.59
CA ALA A 157 2.29 -3.16 17.15
C ALA A 157 1.91 -4.61 17.53
N GLU A 158 1.31 -4.85 18.68
CA GLU A 158 0.80 -6.16 19.09
C GLU A 158 -0.27 -6.67 18.11
N VAL A 159 -1.28 -5.84 17.81
CA VAL A 159 -2.36 -6.18 16.87
C VAL A 159 -1.79 -6.48 15.48
N LEU A 160 -0.91 -5.62 14.96
CA LEU A 160 -0.28 -5.82 13.65
C LEU A 160 0.63 -7.06 13.65
N SER A 161 1.40 -7.31 14.72
CA SER A 161 2.25 -8.51 14.83
C SER A 161 1.43 -9.78 14.79
N GLY A 162 0.32 -9.82 15.53
CA GLY A 162 -0.58 -10.97 15.57
C GLY A 162 -1.14 -11.29 14.19
N PHE A 163 -1.65 -10.27 13.48
CA PHE A 163 -2.16 -10.42 12.13
C PHE A 163 -1.09 -10.90 11.13
N LEU A 164 0.04 -10.19 11.06
CA LEU A 164 1.13 -10.53 10.14
C LEU A 164 1.65 -11.95 10.40
N LYS A 165 1.84 -12.34 11.67
CA LYS A 165 2.30 -13.67 12.05
C LYS A 165 1.28 -14.76 11.70
N ALA A 166 0.00 -14.53 12.00
CA ALA A 166 -1.06 -15.50 11.72
C ALA A 166 -1.19 -15.80 10.22
N GLN A 167 -1.02 -14.77 9.38
CA GLN A 167 -1.09 -14.88 7.93
C GLN A 167 0.25 -15.18 7.25
N ARG A 168 1.36 -15.24 8.01
CA ARG A 168 2.73 -15.40 7.51
C ARG A 168 3.19 -14.28 6.56
N TYR A 169 2.65 -13.08 6.73
CA TYR A 169 3.10 -11.86 6.04
C TYR A 169 4.25 -11.20 6.78
N ARG A 170 5.10 -10.48 6.05
CA ARG A 170 6.26 -9.79 6.61
C ARG A 170 6.02 -8.29 6.82
N LEU A 171 6.78 -7.70 7.74
CA LEU A 171 6.92 -6.25 7.79
C LEU A 171 7.83 -5.80 6.64
N THR A 172 7.37 -4.85 5.83
CA THR A 172 8.11 -4.33 4.68
C THR A 172 8.58 -2.90 4.89
N PHE A 173 9.53 -2.50 4.04
CA PHE A 173 10.03 -1.13 3.96
C PHE A 173 9.70 -0.62 2.56
N PRO A 174 8.77 0.34 2.42
CA PRO A 174 8.36 0.82 1.10
C PRO A 174 9.55 1.23 0.24
N LEU A 175 9.53 0.83 -1.03
CA LEU A 175 10.53 1.29 -2.00
C LEU A 175 10.42 2.80 -2.24
N ASP A 176 9.21 3.33 -2.10
CA ASP A 176 8.94 4.76 -2.14
C ASP A 176 9.52 5.46 -0.90
N GLY A 177 10.65 6.16 -1.11
CA GLY A 177 11.36 6.87 -0.05
C GLY A 177 10.58 8.02 0.58
N ARG A 178 9.42 8.40 0.03
CA ARG A 178 8.51 9.41 0.62
C ARG A 178 7.53 8.80 1.63
N VAL A 179 7.33 7.48 1.60
CA VAL A 179 6.50 6.81 2.58
C VAL A 179 7.29 6.72 3.89
N VAL A 180 6.73 7.32 4.93
CA VAL A 180 7.32 7.31 6.27
C VAL A 180 7.27 5.89 6.81
N LEU A 181 8.30 5.47 7.54
CA LEU A 181 8.20 4.32 8.42
C LEU A 181 8.29 4.78 9.87
N ASN A 182 7.21 4.61 10.62
CA ASN A 182 7.15 4.91 12.05
C ASN A 182 7.99 3.89 12.83
N ARG A 183 9.27 4.21 13.03
CA ARG A 183 10.23 3.36 13.72
C ARG A 183 9.80 2.93 15.12
N PRO A 184 9.23 3.82 15.98
CA PRO A 184 8.70 3.43 17.28
C PRO A 184 7.67 2.29 17.27
N VAL A 185 6.84 2.20 16.22
CA VAL A 185 5.88 1.09 16.04
C VAL A 185 6.59 -0.09 15.41
N ALA A 186 7.33 0.13 14.32
CA ALA A 186 8.03 -0.92 13.58
C ALA A 186 8.98 -1.74 14.46
N SER A 187 9.70 -1.09 15.40
CA SER A 187 10.62 -1.75 16.31
C SER A 187 9.95 -2.66 17.33
N LYS A 188 8.63 -2.53 17.52
CA LYS A 188 7.83 -3.32 18.47
C LYS A 188 7.08 -4.45 17.79
N ILE A 189 7.08 -4.51 16.46
CA ILE A 189 6.47 -5.62 15.74
C ILE A 189 7.34 -6.85 15.95
N THR A 190 6.86 -7.77 16.79
CA THR A 190 7.64 -8.90 17.31
C THR A 190 7.83 -9.97 16.24
N GLY A 191 8.95 -10.70 16.31
CA GLY A 191 9.22 -11.83 15.42
C GLY A 191 9.92 -11.48 14.10
N TYR A 192 10.35 -10.23 13.93
CA TYR A 192 11.07 -9.80 12.73
C TYR A 192 12.49 -9.34 13.04
N ASN A 193 13.46 -10.01 12.41
CA ASN A 193 14.74 -9.39 12.13
C ASN A 193 14.45 -8.22 11.19
N ILE A 194 14.43 -7.00 11.73
CA ILE A 194 14.57 -5.79 10.91
C ILE A 194 15.78 -6.09 10.02
N ALA A 195 15.56 -6.26 8.71
CA ALA A 195 16.64 -6.46 7.76
C ALA A 195 17.70 -5.41 8.10
N ASN A 196 18.91 -5.87 8.42
CA ASN A 196 19.99 -5.06 8.97
C ASN A 196 19.95 -3.66 8.32
N PRO A 197 19.96 -2.55 9.08
CA PRO A 197 19.94 -1.20 8.52
C PRO A 197 20.89 -1.00 7.32
N ASP A 198 22.00 -1.74 7.28
CA ASP A 198 22.95 -1.79 6.16
C ASP A 198 22.37 -2.41 4.87
N VAL A 199 21.52 -3.43 4.99
CA VAL A 199 20.76 -4.03 3.87
C VAL A 199 19.74 -3.03 3.33
N ILE A 200 19.02 -2.31 4.21
CA ILE A 200 18.08 -1.25 3.81
C ILE A 200 18.83 -0.11 3.09
N ARG A 201 19.98 0.30 3.62
CA ARG A 201 20.85 1.32 3.01
C ARG A 201 21.39 0.88 1.65
N MET A 202 21.90 -0.36 1.54
CA MET A 202 22.35 -0.94 0.28
C MET A 202 21.21 -1.04 -0.75
N ARG A 203 20.00 -1.38 -0.32
CA ARG A 203 18.85 -1.48 -1.21
C ARG A 203 18.45 -0.12 -1.77
N LYS A 204 18.45 0.94 -0.95
CA LYS A 204 18.25 2.31 -1.42
C LYS A 204 19.32 2.73 -2.44
N VAL A 205 20.59 2.41 -2.18
CA VAL A 205 21.69 2.67 -3.12
C VAL A 205 21.50 1.90 -4.43
N LEU A 206 21.20 0.60 -4.36
CA LEU A 206 20.93 -0.23 -5.53
C LEU A 206 19.74 0.28 -6.34
N ASN A 207 18.67 0.72 -5.69
CA ASN A 207 17.48 1.24 -6.35
C ASN A 207 17.71 2.61 -7.01
N HIS A 208 18.50 3.48 -6.38
CA HIS A 208 18.94 4.72 -7.03
C HIS A 208 19.74 4.39 -8.30
N LEU A 209 20.68 3.45 -8.20
CA LEU A 209 21.43 2.96 -9.36
C LEU A 209 20.51 2.31 -10.41
N ARG A 210 19.46 1.60 -10.00
CA ARG A 210 18.48 0.98 -10.92
C ARG A 210 17.66 2.00 -11.70
N ALA A 211 17.24 3.07 -11.03
CA ALA A 211 16.44 4.14 -11.62
C ALA A 211 17.29 5.06 -12.52
N SER A 212 18.60 5.17 -12.24
CA SER A 212 19.50 6.10 -12.93
C SER A 212 20.35 5.46 -14.03
N LEU A 213 20.43 4.13 -14.12
CA LEU A 213 21.30 3.45 -15.08
C LEU A 213 20.51 2.65 -16.14
N PRO A 214 20.95 2.67 -17.42
CA PRO A 214 20.35 1.88 -18.48
C PRO A 214 20.38 0.37 -18.18
N ARG A 215 19.36 -0.38 -18.61
CA ARG A 215 19.20 -1.82 -18.31
C ARG A 215 20.39 -2.71 -18.70
N TRP A 216 21.28 -2.30 -19.60
CA TRP A 216 22.48 -3.07 -19.94
C TRP A 216 23.58 -3.01 -18.87
N SER A 217 23.60 -1.95 -18.04
CA SER A 217 24.58 -1.76 -16.97
C SER A 217 24.45 -2.76 -15.81
N TYR A 218 23.30 -3.43 -15.67
CA TYR A 218 23.09 -4.52 -14.70
C TYR A 218 24.04 -5.70 -14.92
N ARG A 219 24.58 -5.86 -16.14
CA ARG A 219 25.62 -6.87 -16.44
C ARG A 219 26.97 -6.55 -15.79
N VAL A 220 27.22 -5.27 -15.48
CA VAL A 220 28.48 -4.77 -14.92
C VAL A 220 28.51 -4.86 -13.39
N VAL A 221 27.35 -5.00 -12.73
CA VAL A 221 27.29 -5.18 -11.28
C VAL A 221 28.03 -6.47 -10.90
N PRO A 222 29.11 -6.39 -10.08
CA PRO A 222 29.94 -7.54 -9.73
C PRO A 222 29.13 -8.68 -9.10
N GLN A 223 29.43 -9.92 -9.50
CA GLN A 223 28.78 -11.11 -8.97
C GLN A 223 28.78 -11.22 -7.43
N PRO A 224 29.85 -10.83 -6.71
CA PRO A 224 29.84 -10.88 -5.25
C PRO A 224 28.71 -10.06 -4.60
N ILE A 225 28.37 -8.91 -5.21
CA ILE A 225 27.28 -8.04 -4.74
C ILE A 225 25.93 -8.70 -5.05
N LYS A 226 25.75 -9.26 -6.25
CA LYS A 226 24.54 -10.02 -6.62
C LYS A 226 24.32 -11.21 -5.69
N SER A 227 25.37 -11.96 -5.38
CA SER A 227 25.33 -13.10 -4.47
C SER A 227 25.10 -12.69 -3.02
N ALA A 228 25.65 -11.56 -2.57
CA ALA A 228 25.41 -11.03 -1.22
C ALA A 228 23.95 -10.60 -1.04
N VAL A 229 23.39 -9.88 -2.02
CA VAL A 229 21.96 -9.53 -2.08
C VAL A 229 21.13 -10.82 -2.01
N LYS A 230 21.35 -11.80 -2.90
CA LYS A 230 20.58 -13.06 -2.92
C LYS A 230 20.62 -13.81 -1.58
N ARG A 231 21.80 -13.93 -0.95
CA ARG A 231 21.96 -14.60 0.35
C ARG A 231 21.26 -13.90 1.52
N CYS A 232 20.98 -12.60 1.41
CA CYS A 232 20.23 -11.86 2.43
C CYS A 232 18.71 -12.01 2.30
N PHE A 233 18.20 -12.54 1.19
CA PHE A 233 16.76 -12.66 0.93
C PHE A 233 16.24 -14.11 0.92
N ASP A 234 17.13 -15.10 0.79
CA ASP A 234 16.80 -16.54 0.78
C ASP A 234 16.98 -17.22 2.17
N LYS A 235 16.89 -16.47 3.27
CA LYS A 235 16.94 -17.00 4.66
C LYS A 235 15.73 -16.59 5.47
#